data_AF-A0A3N4M045-F1
#
_entry.id   AF-A0A3N4M045-F1
#
_cell.length_a   1.000
_cell.length_b   1.000
_cell.length_c   1.000
_cell.angle_alpha   90.00
_cell.angle_beta   90.00
_cell.angle_gamma   90.00
#
_symmetry.space_group_name_H-M   'P 1'
#
loop_
_entity.id
_entity.type
_entity.pdbx_description
1 polymer ?
#
loop_
_entity_poly.entity_id
_entity_poly.type
_entity_poly.pdbx_seq_one_letter_code
_entity_poly.pdbx_strand_id
1 'polypeptide(L)' 'MHPLLHTKENIGCEEVIALLDKCHARGFLVKAMGGCNDIKREVTKCLRAERIERTKRNREEALANRTEMKRLFKEIDQNS' A
#
# COMPACT_ATOMS: atom_id res chain seq x y z
N MET A 1 -13.61 1.02 8.95
CA MET A 1 -13.47 1.58 7.59
C MET A 1 -12.04 1.33 7.13
N HIS A 2 -11.87 0.40 6.20
CA HIS A 2 -10.60 0.13 5.50
C HIS A 2 -10.60 0.92 4.19
N PRO A 3 -9.44 1.39 3.70
CA PRO A 3 -9.32 1.96 2.34
C PRO A 3 -9.76 0.93 1.29
N LEU A 4 -10.00 1.35 0.04
CA LEU A 4 -10.41 0.45 -1.04
C LEU A 4 -9.47 -0.75 -1.12
N LEU A 5 -9.98 -1.93 -0.76
CA LEU A 5 -9.23 -3.17 -0.68
C LEU A 5 -9.00 -3.81 -2.07
N HIS A 6 -9.76 -3.37 -3.08
CA HIS A 6 -9.75 -3.92 -4.43
C HIS A 6 -8.80 -3.21 -5.39
N THR A 7 -7.79 -2.49 -4.90
CA THR A 7 -6.76 -1.92 -5.78
C THR A 7 -5.74 -2.98 -6.15
N LYS A 8 -5.17 -2.90 -7.36
CA LYS A 8 -4.08 -3.79 -7.80
C LYS A 8 -2.88 -3.80 -6.82
N GLU A 9 -2.75 -2.72 -6.06
CA GLU A 9 -1.67 -2.51 -5.10
C GLU A 9 -1.86 -3.31 -3.81
N ASN A 10 -3.07 -3.82 -3.54
CA ASN A 10 -3.43 -4.52 -2.31
C ASN A 10 -3.64 -6.03 -2.49
N ILE A 11 -3.25 -6.58 -3.67
CA ILE A 11 -3.42 -8.00 -4.00
C ILE A 11 -2.67 -8.90 -3.00
N GLY A 12 -1.56 -8.44 -2.42
CA GLY A 12 -0.79 -9.20 -1.44
C GLY A 12 -1.50 -9.39 -0.10
N CYS A 13 -2.59 -8.65 0.16
CA CYS A 13 -3.37 -8.74 1.39
C CYS A 13 -4.71 -9.48 1.25
N GLU A 14 -4.99 -10.07 0.09
CA GLU A 14 -6.29 -10.69 -0.24
C GLU A 14 -6.73 -11.73 0.80
N GLU A 15 -5.80 -12.57 1.29
CA GLU A 15 -6.11 -13.62 2.26
C GLU A 15 -6.62 -13.04 3.59
N VAL A 16 -5.94 -12.04 4.14
CA VAL A 16 -6.31 -11.43 5.43
C VAL A 16 -7.58 -10.59 5.29
N ILE A 17 -7.80 -10.01 4.12
CA ILE A 17 -9.05 -9.33 3.76
C ILE A 17 -10.22 -10.33 3.71
N ALA A 18 -10.03 -11.48 3.07
CA ALA A 18 -11.04 -12.53 3.02
C ALA A 18 -11.39 -13.08 4.41
N LEU A 19 -10.41 -13.15 5.33
CA LEU A 19 -10.66 -13.48 6.74
C LEU A 19 -11.51 -12.42 7.45
N LEU A 20 -11.25 -11.14 7.18
CA LEU A 20 -12.04 -10.04 7.74
C LEU A 20 -13.48 -10.09 7.22
N ASP A 21 -13.66 -10.36 5.94
CA ASP A 21 -14.98 -10.48 5.32
C ASP A 21 -15.76 -11.68 5.86
N LYS A 22 -15.10 -12.83 6.04
CA LYS A 22 -15.69 -13.99 6.74
C LYS A 22 -16.11 -13.64 8.17
N CYS A 23 -15.34 -12.81 8.88
CA CYS A 23 -15.73 -12.37 10.22
C CYS A 23 -16.94 -11.41 10.19
N HIS A 24 -16.96 -10.47 9.26
CA HIS A 24 -18.10 -9.56 9.06
C HIS A 24 -19.37 -10.31 8.64
N ALA A 25 -19.25 -11.40 7.88
CA ALA A 25 -20.38 -12.24 7.47
C ALA A 25 -21.09 -12.94 8.65
N ARG A 26 -20.49 -12.98 9.85
CA ARG A 26 -21.12 -13.54 11.06
C ARG A 26 -22.28 -12.69 11.59
N GLY A 27 -22.36 -11.43 11.18
CA GLY A 27 -23.49 -10.56 11.51
C GLY A 27 -23.09 -9.12 11.84
N PHE A 28 -24.04 -8.21 11.63
CA PHE A 28 -23.85 -6.78 11.83
C PHE A 28 -23.43 -6.42 13.26
N LEU A 29 -24.03 -7.05 14.27
CA LEU A 29 -23.71 -6.77 15.68
C LEU A 29 -22.26 -7.14 16.03
N VAL A 30 -21.76 -8.28 15.53
CA VAL A 30 -20.36 -8.70 15.74
C VAL A 30 -19.39 -7.67 15.14
N LYS A 31 -19.70 -7.18 13.94
CA LYS A 31 -18.94 -6.14 13.26
C LYS A 31 -18.98 -4.80 14.03
N ALA A 32 -20.17 -4.37 14.44
CA ALA A 32 -20.37 -3.09 15.12
C ALA A 32 -19.74 -3.04 16.51
N MET A 33 -19.80 -4.15 17.26
CA MET A 33 -19.24 -4.27 18.60
C MET A 33 -17.72 -4.56 18.62
N GLY A 34 -17.07 -4.64 17.46
CA GLY A 34 -15.62 -4.83 17.37
C GLY A 34 -15.14 -6.27 17.54
N GLY A 35 -16.02 -7.28 17.36
CA GLY A 35 -15.66 -8.70 17.46
C GLY A 35 -14.68 -9.20 16.40
N CYS A 36 -14.32 -8.37 15.41
CA CYS A 36 -13.36 -8.66 14.35
C CYS A 36 -12.08 -7.79 14.45
N ASN A 37 -11.83 -7.14 15.59
CA ASN A 37 -10.75 -6.15 15.71
C ASN A 37 -9.34 -6.73 15.52
N ASP A 38 -9.09 -7.97 15.94
CA ASP A 38 -7.77 -8.60 15.78
C ASP A 38 -7.46 -8.84 14.30
N ILE A 39 -8.43 -9.38 13.55
CA ILE A 39 -8.30 -9.58 12.10
C ILE A 39 -8.13 -8.23 11.39
N LYS A 40 -8.88 -7.20 11.81
CA LYS A 40 -8.73 -5.83 11.30
C LYS A 40 -7.32 -5.28 11.56
N ARG A 41 -6.68 -5.59 12.69
CA ARG A 41 -5.29 -5.18 12.96
C ARG A 41 -4.33 -5.86 11.99
N GLU A 42 -4.55 -7.13 11.67
CA GLU A 42 -3.73 -7.84 10.68
C GLU A 42 -3.89 -7.25 9.26
N VAL A 43 -5.12 -6.94 8.82
CA VAL A 43 -5.33 -6.21 7.55
C VAL A 43 -4.56 -4.89 7.55
N THR A 44 -4.61 -4.15 8.66
CA THR A 44 -3.91 -2.86 8.78
C THR A 44 -2.39 -3.01 8.69
N LYS A 45 -1.82 -4.05 9.32
CA LYS A 45 -0.38 -4.35 9.23
C LYS A 45 0.03 -4.70 7.80
N CYS A 46 -0.76 -5.55 7.14
CA CYS A 46 -0.50 -5.97 5.77
C CYS A 46 -0.48 -4.77 4.81
N LEU A 47 -1.55 -3.98 4.79
CA LEU A 47 -1.65 -2.80 3.91
C LEU A 47 -0.57 -1.75 4.22
N ARG A 48 -0.15 -1.65 5.48
CA ARG A 48 0.95 -0.77 5.87
C ARG A 48 2.29 -1.25 5.29
N ALA A 49 2.54 -2.55 5.30
CA ALA A 49 3.75 -3.11 4.69
C ALA A 49 3.78 -2.85 3.18
N GLU A 50 2.70 -3.13 2.46
CA GLU A 50 2.60 -2.83 1.01
C GLU A 50 2.81 -1.35 0.71
N ARG A 51 2.21 -0.46 1.51
CA ARG A 51 2.40 0.99 1.38
C ARG A 51 3.87 1.38 1.55
N ILE A 52 4.58 0.79 2.51
CA ILE A 52 6.01 1.06 2.74
C ILE A 52 6.82 0.63 1.52
N GLU A 53 6.61 -0.59 1.01
CA GLU A 53 7.34 -1.10 -0.15
C GLU A 53 7.07 -0.27 -1.42
N ARG A 54 5.82 0.15 -1.64
CA ARG A 54 5.50 1.09 -2.73
C ARG A 54 6.22 2.43 -2.54
N THR A 55 6.18 2.99 -1.34
CA THR A 55 6.81 4.28 -1.06
C THR A 55 8.32 4.22 -1.27
N LYS A 56 8.94 3.09 -0.92
CA LYS A 56 10.36 2.82 -1.19
C LYS A 56 10.65 2.77 -2.68
N ARG A 57 9.90 1.98 -3.46
CA ARG A 57 10.06 1.90 -4.93
C ARG A 57 9.90 3.26 -5.60
N ASN A 58 8.86 4.02 -5.25
CA ASN A 58 8.63 5.36 -5.81
C ASN A 58 9.79 6.32 -5.47
N ARG A 59 10.37 6.18 -4.27
CA ARG A 59 11.52 7.00 -3.86
C ARG A 59 12.78 6.63 -4.64
N GLU A 60 13.03 5.35 -4.87
CA GLU A 60 14.17 4.85 -5.66
C GLU A 60 14.05 5.32 -7.11
N GLU A 61 12.87 5.17 -7.72
CA GLU A 61 12.58 5.64 -9.08
C GLU A 61 12.73 7.16 -9.20
N ALA A 62 12.16 7.93 -8.26
CA ALA A 62 12.31 9.37 -8.24
C ALA A 62 13.78 9.82 -8.10
N LEU A 63 14.58 9.09 -7.33
CA LEU A 63 16.01 9.36 -7.20
C LEU A 63 16.74 9.08 -8.50
N ALA A 64 16.47 7.94 -9.15
CA ALA A 64 17.05 7.55 -10.43
C ALA A 64 16.75 8.59 -11.53
N ASN A 65 15.47 8.97 -11.65
CA ASN A 65 15.03 10.00 -12.60
C ASN A 65 15.72 11.34 -12.31
N ARG A 66 15.83 11.73 -11.03
CA ARG A 66 16.52 12.98 -10.67
C ARG A 66 18.01 12.94 -11.00
N THR A 67 18.69 11.81 -10.83
CA THR A 67 20.10 11.66 -11.21
C THR A 67 20.29 11.71 -12.72
N GLU A 68 19.41 11.08 -13.48
CA GLU A 68 19.43 11.11 -14.95
C GLU A 68 19.20 12.53 -15.47
N MET A 69 18.15 13.21 -15.00
CA MET A 69 17.86 14.58 -15.37
C MET A 69 19.04 15.51 -15.09
N LYS A 70 19.68 15.39 -13.92
CA LYS A 70 20.87 16.19 -13.59
C LYS A 70 22.04 15.94 -14.56
N ARG A 71 22.22 14.69 -14.99
CA ARG A 71 23.26 14.34 -15.97
C ARG A 71 22.98 15.01 -17.32
N LEU A 72 21.74 14.90 -17.80
CA LEU A 72 21.30 15.50 -19.06
C LEU A 72 21.42 17.03 -19.03
N PHE A 73 20.98 17.69 -17.95
CA PHE A 73 21.14 19.14 -17.81
C PHE A 73 22.61 19.57 -17.83
N LYS A 74 23.50 18.82 -17.16
CA LYS A 74 24.94 19.11 -17.18
C LYS A 74 25.55 18.93 -18.58
N GLU A 75 25.11 17.92 -19.33
CA GLU A 75 25.54 17.72 -20.72
C GLU A 75 25.08 18.87 -21.62
N ILE A 76 23.85 19.38 -21.45
CA ILE A 76 23.34 20.54 -22.19
C ILE A 76 24.14 21.80 -21.86
N ASP A 77 24.40 22.06 -20.56
CA ASP A 77 25.18 23.23 -20.11
C ASP A 77 26.63 23.21 -20.63
N GLN A 78 27.21 22.03 -20.84
CA GLN A 78 28.59 21.89 -21.35
C GLN A 78 28.70 21.99 -22.88
N ASN A 79 27.60 21.82 -23.61
CA ASN A 79 27.55 21.89 -25.07
C ASN A 79 26.88 23.18 -25.60
N SER A 80 26.55 24.12 -24.71
CA SER A 80 26.03 25.46 -25.05
C SER A 80 27.09 26.52 -24.82
#